data_AF-A0AAV4CTE8-F1
#
_entry.id   AF-A0AAV4CTE8-F1
#
_cell.length_a   1.000
_cell.length_b   1.000
_cell.length_c   1.000
_cell.angle_alpha   90.00
_cell.angle_beta   90.00
_cell.angle_gamma   90.00
#
_symmetry.space_group_name_H-M   'P 1'
#
loop_
_entity.id
_entity.type
_entity.pdbx_description
1 polymer ?
#
loop_
_entity_poly.entity_id
_entity_poly.type
_entity_poly.pdbx_seq_one_letter_code
_entity_poly.pdbx_strand_id
1 'polypeptide(L)'
;MMRISWTKKKSNESVLKEANLERSLIKTIRQRQLHFLGQFCRHKGLEHLAITGKIEGKRSRGRQTITFIENLKSWAIGKGSNNNFIRLTENRFEWKNMIVNVCSRQDIDDD
;
A
#
# COMPACT_ATOMS: atom_id res chain seq x y z
N MET A 1 21.80 11.58 12.59
CA MET A 1 22.01 10.67 11.44
C MET A 1 23.26 9.84 11.73
N MET A 2 23.17 8.50 11.69
CA MET A 2 24.33 7.65 11.98
C MET A 2 25.35 7.76 10.84
N ARG A 3 26.63 7.97 11.18
CA ARG A 3 27.75 8.04 10.21
C ARG A 3 28.23 6.64 9.82
N ILE A 4 27.38 5.89 9.14
CA ILE A 4 27.71 4.54 8.68
C ILE A 4 28.52 4.65 7.39
N SER A 5 29.78 4.22 7.41
CA SER A 5 30.59 4.11 6.19
C SER A 5 30.02 3.02 5.28
N TRP A 6 29.87 3.32 3.99
CA TRP A 6 29.42 2.39 2.97
C TRP A 6 30.33 1.15 2.87
N THR A 7 31.62 1.29 3.19
CA THR A 7 32.61 0.20 3.17
C THR A 7 32.30 -0.89 4.21
N LYS A 8 31.59 -0.54 5.29
CA LYS A 8 31.22 -1.50 6.35
C LYS A 8 30.15 -2.51 5.91
N LYS A 9 29.43 -2.27 4.80
CA LYS A 9 28.36 -3.14 4.26
C LYS A 9 27.42 -3.70 5.35
N LYS A 10 27.04 -2.87 6.33
CA LYS A 10 26.10 -3.26 7.39
C LYS A 10 24.73 -3.60 6.79
N SER A 11 24.07 -4.64 7.31
CA SER A 11 22.72 -5.00 6.90
C SER A 11 21.71 -3.94 7.37
N ASN A 12 20.65 -3.72 6.58
CA ASN A 12 19.60 -2.75 6.92
C ASN A 12 18.93 -3.07 8.26
N GLU A 13 18.80 -4.35 8.60
CA GLU A 13 18.24 -4.80 9.89
C GLU A 13 19.13 -4.43 11.08
N SER A 14 20.45 -4.63 10.95
CA SER A 14 21.40 -4.22 11.99
C SER A 14 21.35 -2.72 12.22
N VAL A 15 21.26 -1.94 11.14
CA VAL A 15 21.11 -0.48 11.22
C VAL A 15 19.79 -0.10 11.88
N LEU A 16 18.69 -0.79 11.58
CA LEU A 16 17.38 -0.53 12.18
C LEU A 16 17.38 -0.78 13.70
N LYS A 17 17.98 -1.90 14.12
CA LYS A 17 18.14 -2.27 15.54
C LYS A 17 19.01 -1.26 16.29
N GLU A 18 20.15 -0.87 15.71
CA GLU A 18 21.06 0.11 16.31
C GLU A 18 20.43 1.51 16.42
N ALA A 19 19.58 1.88 15.45
CA ALA A 19 18.81 3.12 15.50
C ALA A 19 17.65 3.10 16.50
N ASN A 20 17.26 1.91 16.99
CA ASN A 20 16.01 1.66 17.71
C ASN A 20 14.78 2.25 17.00
N LEU A 21 14.69 2.04 15.68
CA LEU A 21 13.60 2.53 14.85
C LEU A 21 12.72 1.38 14.34
N GLU A 22 11.42 1.61 14.29
CA GLU A 22 10.48 0.72 13.60
C GLU A 22 10.41 1.03 12.09
N ARG A 23 9.99 0.06 11.27
CA ARG A 23 9.75 0.23 9.83
C ARG A 23 8.50 1.09 9.55
N SER A 24 8.57 2.38 9.86
CA SER A 24 7.43 3.31 9.75
C SER A 24 7.21 3.86 8.34
N LEU A 25 8.22 3.84 7.48
CA LEU A 25 8.14 4.44 6.14
C LEU A 25 7.11 3.73 5.26
N ILE A 26 7.13 2.39 5.25
CA ILE A 26 6.22 1.62 4.39
C ILE A 26 4.77 1.82 4.83
N LYS A 27 4.52 1.80 6.15
CA LYS A 27 3.23 2.14 6.76
C LYS A 27 2.76 3.52 6.34
N THR A 28 3.63 4.52 6.40
CA THR A 28 3.31 5.91 5.99
C THR A 28 2.97 5.98 4.50
N ILE A 29 3.73 5.32 3.63
CA ILE A 29 3.48 5.27 2.19
C ILE A 29 2.12 4.61 1.92
N ARG A 30 1.85 3.45 2.53
CA ARG A 30 0.59 2.72 2.36
C ARG A 30 -0.61 3.54 2.85
N GLN A 31 -0.49 4.18 4.00
CA GLN A 31 -1.52 5.08 4.52
C GLN A 31 -1.84 6.20 3.53
N ARG A 32 -0.81 6.86 2.98
CA ARG A 32 -0.98 7.91 1.96
C ARG A 32 -1.64 7.38 0.68
N GLN A 33 -1.22 6.21 0.20
CA GLN A 33 -1.83 5.56 -0.97
C GLN A 33 -3.32 5.27 -0.75
N LEU A 34 -3.72 4.79 0.43
CA LEU A 34 -5.13 4.52 0.74
C LEU A 34 -5.95 5.80 0.92
N HIS A 35 -5.38 6.86 1.52
CA HIS A 35 -6.05 8.16 1.57
C HIS A 35 -6.28 8.73 0.17
N PHE A 36 -5.26 8.66 -0.69
CA PHE A 36 -5.35 9.06 -2.08
C PHE A 36 -6.44 8.27 -2.82
N LEU A 37 -6.43 6.94 -2.70
CA LEU A 37 -7.45 6.04 -3.26
C LEU A 37 -8.86 6.45 -2.85
N GLY A 38 -9.10 6.65 -1.55
CA GLY A 38 -10.41 7.07 -1.07
C GLY A 38 -10.86 8.40 -1.66
N GLN A 39 -9.96 9.37 -1.76
CA GLN A 39 -10.30 10.71 -2.22
C GLN A 39 -10.76 10.72 -3.67
N PHE A 40 -10.00 10.12 -4.59
CA PHE A 40 -10.37 10.16 -6.01
C PHE A 40 -11.54 9.22 -6.32
N CYS A 41 -11.67 8.08 -5.64
CA CYS A 41 -12.83 7.20 -5.87
C CYS A 41 -14.16 7.90 -5.55
N ARG A 42 -14.17 8.80 -4.56
CA ARG A 42 -15.34 9.62 -4.23
C ARG A 42 -15.53 10.82 -5.16
N HIS A 43 -14.44 11.43 -5.62
CA HIS A 43 -14.51 12.56 -6.55
C HIS A 43 -14.92 12.14 -7.97
N LYS A 44 -14.68 10.86 -8.36
CA LYS A 44 -15.02 10.29 -9.67
C LYS A 44 -14.44 11.09 -10.86
N GLY A 45 -13.26 11.68 -10.67
CA GLY A 45 -12.52 12.41 -11.71
C GLY A 45 -11.80 11.49 -12.71
N LEU A 46 -10.87 12.06 -13.47
CA LEU A 46 -10.05 11.34 -14.46
C LEU A 46 -9.24 10.20 -13.82
N GLU A 47 -8.77 10.37 -12.59
CA GLU A 47 -7.99 9.37 -11.88
C GLU A 47 -8.81 8.10 -11.61
N HIS A 48 -10.10 8.27 -11.28
CA HIS A 48 -11.01 7.15 -11.10
C HIS A 48 -11.17 6.34 -12.40
N LEU A 49 -11.31 7.02 -13.54
CA LEU A 49 -11.38 6.37 -14.85
C LEU A 49 -10.06 5.72 -15.24
N ALA A 50 -8.92 6.35 -14.95
CA ALA A 50 -7.61 5.79 -15.26
C ALA A 50 -7.30 4.50 -14.48
N ILE A 51 -7.80 4.40 -13.24
CA ILE A 51 -7.49 3.29 -12.34
C ILE A 51 -8.54 2.18 -12.45
N THR A 52 -9.83 2.51 -12.60
CA THR A 52 -10.92 1.55 -12.78
C THR A 52 -11.07 1.11 -14.24
N GLY A 53 -10.59 1.92 -15.19
CA GLY A 53 -10.71 1.68 -16.62
C GLY A 53 -10.10 0.34 -17.03
N LYS A 54 -10.96 -0.52 -17.59
CA LYS A 54 -10.51 -1.80 -18.17
C LYS A 54 -10.12 -1.54 -19.61
N ILE A 55 -8.82 -1.55 -19.88
CA ILE A 55 -8.29 -1.53 -21.25
C ILE A 55 -8.50 -2.92 -21.84
N GLU A 56 -9.08 -2.98 -23.04
CA GLU A 56 -9.23 -4.23 -23.77
C GLU A 56 -7.86 -4.80 -24.18
N GLY A 57 -7.68 -6.11 -24.01
CA GLY A 57 -6.44 -6.81 -24.30
C GLY A 57 -5.66 -7.28 -23.07
N LYS A 58 -4.60 -8.06 -23.31
CA LYS A 58 -3.71 -8.56 -22.25
C LYS A 58 -2.57 -7.57 -22.03
N ARG A 59 -2.10 -7.45 -20.77
CA ARG A 59 -0.89 -6.67 -20.47
C ARG A 59 0.31 -7.26 -21.22
N SER A 60 1.14 -6.39 -21.79
CA SER A 60 2.37 -6.80 -22.47
C SER A 60 3.33 -7.52 -21.52
N ARG A 61 4.16 -8.41 -22.08
CA ARG A 61 5.25 -9.06 -21.33
C ARG A 61 6.20 -7.99 -20.76
N GLY A 62 6.67 -8.21 -19.53
CA GLY A 62 7.54 -7.27 -18.81
C GLY A 62 6.81 -6.17 -18.04
N ARG A 63 5.54 -5.87 -18.36
CA ARG A 63 4.73 -4.96 -17.55
C ARG A 63 4.21 -5.69 -16.31
N GLN A 64 4.24 -5.02 -15.15
CA GLN A 64 3.65 -5.55 -13.93
C GLN A 64 2.20 -6.00 -14.16
N THR A 65 1.93 -7.25 -13.81
CA THR A 65 0.61 -7.87 -13.96
C THR A 65 -0.36 -7.37 -12.89
N ILE A 66 0.16 -7.14 -11.68
CA ILE A 66 -0.59 -6.65 -10.51
C ILE A 66 -0.84 -5.16 -10.68
N THR A 67 -2.11 -4.77 -10.61
CA THR A 67 -2.53 -3.36 -10.62
C THR A 67 -2.32 -2.67 -9.28
N PHE A 68 -2.33 -1.34 -9.29
CA PHE A 68 -2.31 -0.53 -8.07
C PHE A 68 -3.43 -0.92 -7.09
N ILE A 69 -4.67 -1.09 -7.57
CA ILE A 69 -5.82 -1.55 -6.77
C ILE A 69 -5.57 -2.94 -6.22
N GLU A 70 -5.16 -3.91 -7.05
CA GLU A 70 -4.91 -5.28 -6.60
C GLU A 70 -3.79 -5.34 -5.56
N ASN A 71 -2.72 -4.55 -5.73
CA ASN A 71 -1.63 -4.48 -4.77
C ASN A 71 -2.14 -3.96 -3.41
N LEU A 72 -2.85 -2.82 -3.39
CA LEU A 72 -3.42 -2.26 -2.16
C LEU A 72 -4.47 -3.15 -1.51
N LYS A 73 -5.34 -3.77 -2.32
CA LYS A 73 -6.35 -4.72 -1.84
C LYS A 73 -5.70 -5.92 -1.18
N SER A 74 -4.69 -6.50 -1.84
CA SER A 74 -3.97 -7.67 -1.33
C SER A 74 -3.29 -7.39 0.01
N TRP A 75 -2.76 -6.18 0.19
CA TRP A 75 -2.13 -5.76 1.44
C TRP A 75 -3.16 -5.44 2.53
N ALA A 76 -4.23 -4.71 2.21
CA ALA A 76 -5.19 -4.25 3.21
C ALA A 76 -6.13 -5.36 3.72
N ILE A 77 -6.64 -6.18 2.82
CA ILE A 77 -7.73 -7.15 3.12
C ILE A 77 -7.26 -8.60 2.95
N GLY A 78 -6.10 -8.82 2.31
CA GLY A 78 -5.58 -10.15 2.01
C GLY A 78 -5.97 -10.62 0.60
N LYS A 79 -5.22 -11.60 0.09
CA LYS A 79 -5.49 -12.24 -1.21
C LYS A 79 -6.77 -13.07 -1.11
N GLY A 80 -7.69 -12.91 -2.07
CA GLY A 80 -8.91 -13.73 -2.16
C GLY A 80 -10.19 -13.11 -1.58
N SER A 81 -10.14 -11.91 -0.97
CA SER A 81 -11.36 -11.23 -0.54
C SER A 81 -12.21 -10.83 -1.76
N ASN A 82 -13.46 -11.30 -1.81
CA ASN A 82 -14.44 -10.95 -2.85
C ASN A 82 -15.07 -9.56 -2.66
N ASN A 83 -14.65 -8.81 -1.64
CA ASN A 83 -15.18 -7.47 -1.41
C ASN A 83 -14.79 -6.52 -2.55
N ASN A 84 -15.76 -5.72 -2.95
CA ASN A 84 -15.53 -4.64 -3.91
C ASN A 84 -14.78 -3.51 -3.19
N PHE A 85 -13.45 -3.59 -3.24
CA PHE A 85 -12.54 -2.66 -2.57
C PHE A 85 -12.81 -1.20 -2.93
N ILE A 86 -13.23 -0.94 -4.17
CA ILE A 86 -13.60 0.41 -4.60
C ILE A 86 -14.90 0.87 -3.94
N ARG A 87 -15.93 0.01 -3.80
CA ARG A 87 -17.16 0.38 -3.08
C ARG A 87 -16.91 0.70 -1.61
N LEU A 88 -15.95 0.03 -0.96
CA LEU A 88 -15.57 0.36 0.42
C LEU A 88 -15.05 1.79 0.58
N THR A 89 -14.49 2.39 -0.49
CA THR A 89 -13.99 3.77 -0.45
C THR A 89 -15.11 4.82 -0.41
N GLU A 90 -16.33 4.46 -0.83
CA GLU A 90 -17.48 5.38 -0.90
C GLU A 90 -17.90 5.79 0.52
N ASN A 91 -17.90 4.85 1.46
CA ASN A 91 -18.18 5.14 2.86
C ASN A 91 -16.93 5.68 3.57
N ARG A 92 -16.92 6.98 3.87
CA ARG A 92 -15.78 7.66 4.51
C ARG A 92 -15.46 7.10 5.90
N PHE A 93 -16.47 6.70 6.68
CA PHE A 93 -16.27 6.20 8.04
C PHE A 93 -15.62 4.81 8.00
N GLU A 94 -16.21 3.88 7.26
CA GLU A 94 -15.67 2.52 7.07
C GLU A 94 -14.26 2.56 6.46
N TRP A 95 -14.04 3.42 5.46
CA TRP A 95 -12.73 3.57 4.83
C TRP A 95 -11.66 4.06 5.81
N LYS A 96 -11.99 5.06 6.63
CA LYS A 96 -11.07 5.59 7.65
C LYS A 96 -10.77 4.53 8.71
N ASN A 97 -11.77 3.82 9.19
CA ASN A 97 -11.59 2.73 10.15
C ASN A 97 -10.72 1.61 9.57
N MET A 98 -10.94 1.23 8.31
CA MET A 98 -10.11 0.26 7.62
C MET A 98 -8.64 0.71 7.55
N ILE A 99 -8.38 1.96 7.15
CA ILE A 99 -7.02 2.50 7.09
C ILE A 99 -6.34 2.42 8.45
N VAL A 100 -7.02 2.85 9.52
CA VAL A 100 -6.48 2.81 10.88
C VAL A 100 -6.19 1.36 11.28
N ASN A 101 -7.14 0.44 11.10
CA ASN A 101 -6.97 -0.96 11.46
C ASN A 101 -5.81 -1.62 10.71
N VAL A 102 -5.71 -1.39 9.40
CA VAL A 102 -4.67 -1.98 8.55
C VAL A 102 -3.30 -1.38 8.85
N CYS A 103 -3.20 -0.07 9.04
CA CYS A 103 -1.93 0.56 9.39
C CYS A 103 -1.50 0.22 10.83
N SER A 104 -2.43 -0.13 11.72
CA SER A 104 -2.12 -0.54 13.09
C SER A 104 -1.74 -2.02 13.21
N ARG A 105 -1.86 -2.84 12.16
CA ARG A 105 -1.30 -4.19 12.16
C ARG A 105 0.21 -4.07 12.30
N GLN A 106 0.77 -4.68 13.34
CA GLN A 106 2.21 -4.94 13.39
C GLN A 106 2.50 -5.89 12.23
N ASP A 107 3.44 -5.51 11.37
CA ASP A 107 4.00 -6.42 10.38
C ASP A 107 4.64 -7.57 11.19
N ILE A 108 3.94 -8.69 11.30
CA ILE A 108 4.56 -9.96 11.72
C ILE A 108 5.52 -10.26 10.59
N ASP A 109 6.81 -10.12 10.86
CA ASP A 109 7.87 -10.47 9.92
C ASP A 109 7.65 -11.93 9.48
N ASP A 110 7.12 -12.12 8.27
CA ASP A 110 7.12 -13.42 7.59
C ASP A 110 8.57 -13.72 7.21
N ASP A 111 9.16 -14.73 7.89
CA ASP A 111 10.42 -15.40 7.55
C ASP A 111 10.45 -15.91 6.09
#